data_AF-A0A3D6B484-F1
#
_entry.id   AF-A0A3D6B484-F1
#
_cell.length_a   1.000
_cell.length_b   1.000
_cell.length_c   1.000
_cell.angle_alpha   90.00
_cell.angle_beta   90.00
_cell.angle_gamma   90.00
#
_symmetry.space_group_name_H-M   'P 1'
#
loop_
_entity.id
_entity.type
_entity.pdbx_description
1 polymer ?
#
loop_
_entity_poly.entity_id
_entity_poly.type
_entity_poly.pdbx_seq_one_letter_code
_entity_poly.pdbx_strand_id
1 'polypeptide(L)'
;KVDDDNPSVDTYLAIISGDVLAKIYNQYRTLLLEKNVRAFLRNKSKVNKRIMATIKKTPEMFFSYNNGISTTASEVELKQDGNALYITKLKDWQIVNGGQTTASIACATDCDLSKVFVQMKVSVVKSKENYAEIVKSISTCANSQTAIKLSDFDSGEEHLKKIENLSKEEITPISKTKWFFERMRGQYADQTASLGKLDEKNFKTEYPKKQLLTKTDVAKVMMIWDMKPHIACNSREKCFASFMPSLKRNSTVINVSYWHKIVALSILYKDIEACFEKRCGQKGFKSRTVAYTMSALSHLTNQNLDLKYIWKNEKVQPQLEEIIEREIVKINDFLDLDNSRSYTKNAKCWEDLKVYIDGHSIPLSLLTAEGEDETENYNAEKKNIIAQANAISIEWWKAMLEWSKSENILSLIEKRQVTNNIKKLENGRSIKTISSAEKAIALKKKVELLGFRL
;
A
#
# COMPACT_ATOMS: atom_id res chain seq x y z
N LYS A 1 -13.58 1.60 -41.24
CA LYS A 1 -14.82 1.09 -40.61
C LYS A 1 -14.50 -0.30 -40.05
N VAL A 2 -15.06 -0.70 -38.90
CA VAL A 2 -15.00 -2.10 -38.46
C VAL A 2 -15.89 -2.90 -39.40
N ASP A 3 -15.35 -3.97 -39.96
CA ASP A 3 -16.09 -4.84 -40.88
C ASP A 3 -16.85 -5.88 -40.04
N ASP A 4 -18.00 -5.44 -39.49
CA ASP A 4 -18.92 -6.27 -38.71
C ASP A 4 -20.37 -6.13 -39.21
N ASP A 5 -21.14 -7.22 -39.12
CA ASP A 5 -22.55 -7.24 -39.51
C ASP A 5 -23.48 -6.67 -38.42
N ASN A 6 -23.04 -5.64 -37.70
CA ASN A 6 -23.81 -5.07 -36.60
C ASN A 6 -25.00 -4.23 -37.12
N PRO A 7 -26.26 -4.65 -36.87
CA PRO A 7 -27.43 -3.96 -37.41
C PRO A 7 -27.71 -2.64 -36.69
N SER A 8 -27.16 -2.45 -35.49
CA SER A 8 -27.49 -1.31 -34.62
C SER A 8 -26.48 -0.17 -34.69
N VAL A 9 -25.21 -0.46 -34.95
CA VAL A 9 -24.12 0.52 -34.88
C VAL A 9 -23.08 0.26 -35.97
N ASP A 10 -22.68 1.29 -36.69
CA ASP A 10 -21.42 1.26 -37.45
C ASP A 10 -20.28 1.84 -36.60
N THR A 11 -19.15 1.13 -36.50
CA THR A 11 -18.00 1.61 -35.74
C THR A 11 -16.85 2.03 -36.66
N TYR A 12 -16.24 3.17 -36.34
CA TYR A 12 -15.08 3.71 -37.04
C TYR A 12 -13.94 3.94 -36.04
N LEU A 13 -12.73 3.59 -36.46
CA LEU A 13 -11.50 4.01 -35.80
C LEU A 13 -10.84 5.05 -36.70
N ALA A 14 -10.55 6.22 -36.14
CA ALA A 14 -10.03 7.37 -36.84
C ALA A 14 -8.92 8.05 -36.01
N ILE A 15 -8.20 8.96 -36.65
CA ILE A 15 -7.25 9.86 -35.99
C ILE A 15 -7.77 11.28 -36.17
N ILE A 16 -7.84 12.05 -35.08
CA ILE A 16 -8.20 13.47 -35.12
C ILE A 16 -7.02 14.31 -34.63
N SER A 17 -6.74 15.44 -35.31
CA SER A 17 -5.70 16.36 -34.86
C SER A 17 -6.12 17.11 -33.60
N GLY A 18 -5.14 17.44 -32.76
CA GLY A 18 -5.34 18.22 -31.54
C GLY A 18 -5.97 19.57 -31.83
N ASP A 19 -5.55 20.24 -32.90
CA ASP A 19 -6.10 21.52 -33.35
C ASP A 19 -7.59 21.46 -33.68
N VAL A 20 -8.00 20.46 -34.47
CA VAL A 20 -9.41 20.30 -34.86
C VAL A 20 -10.24 19.96 -33.64
N LEU A 21 -9.76 19.04 -32.78
CA LEU A 21 -10.46 18.66 -31.56
C LEU A 21 -10.61 19.85 -30.59
N ALA A 22 -9.57 20.69 -30.44
CA ALA A 22 -9.60 21.90 -29.63
C ALA A 22 -10.64 22.91 -30.15
N LYS A 23 -10.65 23.16 -31.47
CA LYS A 23 -11.61 24.06 -32.12
C LYS A 23 -13.05 23.62 -31.88
N ILE A 24 -13.35 22.33 -32.12
CA ILE A 24 -14.70 21.80 -31.92
C ILE A 24 -15.09 21.89 -30.44
N TYR A 25 -14.20 21.54 -29.51
CA TYR A 25 -14.50 21.68 -28.09
C TYR A 25 -14.74 23.12 -27.66
N ASN A 26 -13.97 24.07 -28.21
CA ASN A 26 -14.15 25.49 -27.90
C ASN A 26 -15.47 26.05 -28.40
N GLN A 27 -15.97 25.54 -29.53
CA GLN A 27 -17.24 25.93 -30.11
C GLN A 27 -18.44 25.33 -29.36
N TYR A 28 -18.43 24.03 -29.05
CA TYR A 28 -19.62 23.34 -28.51
C TYR A 28 -19.58 23.09 -26.99
N ARG A 29 -18.40 23.12 -26.37
CA ARG A 29 -18.19 23.01 -24.91
C ARG A 29 -18.98 21.87 -24.26
N THR A 30 -19.90 22.20 -23.36
CA THR A 30 -20.70 21.26 -22.58
C THR A 30 -21.64 20.44 -23.45
N LEU A 31 -22.15 21.01 -24.55
CA LEU A 31 -23.02 20.30 -25.50
C LEU A 31 -22.36 19.05 -26.07
N LEU A 32 -21.02 19.08 -26.25
CA LEU A 32 -20.25 17.94 -26.76
C LEU A 32 -20.07 16.82 -25.71
N LEU A 33 -20.34 17.10 -24.45
CA LEU A 33 -20.09 16.22 -23.30
C LEU A 33 -21.36 15.83 -22.53
N GLU A 34 -22.56 16.20 -22.98
CA GLU A 34 -23.81 15.99 -22.22
C GLU A 34 -24.07 14.52 -21.91
N LYS A 35 -23.75 13.63 -22.86
CA LYS A 35 -23.92 12.17 -22.69
C LYS A 35 -22.73 11.49 -21.99
N ASN A 36 -21.79 12.26 -21.49
CA ASN A 36 -20.71 11.77 -20.66
C ASN A 36 -21.20 11.64 -19.21
N VAL A 37 -21.17 10.42 -18.66
CA VAL A 37 -21.56 10.17 -17.26
C VAL A 37 -20.61 10.80 -16.24
N ARG A 38 -19.45 11.32 -16.66
CA ARG A 38 -18.53 12.09 -15.82
C ARG A 38 -18.60 13.56 -16.19
N ALA A 39 -19.26 14.36 -15.35
CA ALA A 39 -19.16 15.82 -15.43
C ALA A 39 -17.68 16.23 -15.42
N PHE A 40 -17.28 17.12 -16.33
CA PHE A 40 -15.91 17.66 -16.37
C PHE A 40 -15.65 18.46 -15.10
N LEU A 41 -15.09 17.81 -14.09
CA LEU A 41 -14.53 18.48 -12.93
C LEU A 41 -13.30 19.25 -13.43
N ARG A 42 -13.37 20.59 -13.42
CA ARG A 42 -12.25 21.54 -13.62
C ARG A 42 -11.09 21.38 -12.61
N ASN A 43 -10.97 20.22 -11.99
CA ASN A 43 -9.95 19.92 -11.00
C ASN A 43 -8.64 19.53 -11.67
N LYS A 44 -7.54 20.04 -11.11
CA LYS A 44 -6.13 19.75 -11.42
C LYS A 44 -5.77 18.29 -11.10
N SER A 45 -6.49 17.34 -11.70
CA SER A 45 -6.31 15.91 -11.49
C SER A 45 -4.89 15.51 -11.93
N LYS A 46 -4.32 14.47 -11.29
CA LYS A 46 -3.01 13.93 -11.70
C LYS A 46 -3.01 13.51 -13.18
N VAL A 47 -4.16 13.06 -13.70
CA VAL A 47 -4.35 12.68 -15.10
C VAL A 47 -4.19 13.90 -16.01
N ASN A 48 -4.91 15.00 -15.73
CA ASN A 48 -4.81 16.24 -16.51
C ASN A 48 -3.38 16.79 -16.53
N LYS A 49 -2.67 16.72 -15.40
CA LYS A 49 -1.25 17.13 -15.32
C LYS A 49 -0.35 16.27 -16.21
N ARG A 50 -0.60 14.96 -16.31
CA ARG A 50 0.16 14.06 -17.20
C ARG A 50 -0.13 14.35 -18.67
N ILE A 51 -1.40 14.51 -19.04
CA ILE A 51 -1.80 14.84 -20.42
C ILE A 51 -1.15 16.16 -20.85
N MET A 52 -1.25 17.20 -20.00
CA MET A 52 -0.62 18.50 -20.25
C MET A 52 0.91 18.42 -20.33
N ALA A 53 1.55 17.56 -19.52
CA ALA A 53 2.99 17.34 -19.61
C ALA A 53 3.39 16.72 -20.96
N THR A 54 2.62 15.76 -21.47
CA THR A 54 2.87 15.19 -22.81
C THR A 54 2.72 16.25 -23.91
N ILE A 55 1.65 17.07 -23.88
CA ILE A 55 1.46 18.17 -24.85
C ILE A 55 2.67 19.11 -24.86
N LYS A 56 3.17 19.48 -23.68
CA LYS A 56 4.25 20.48 -23.57
C LYS A 56 5.65 19.95 -23.84
N LYS A 57 5.92 18.69 -23.50
CA LYS A 57 7.29 18.14 -23.49
C LYS A 57 7.57 17.19 -24.65
N THR A 58 6.59 16.39 -25.03
CA THR A 58 6.74 15.30 -26.01
C THR A 58 5.46 15.17 -26.85
N PRO A 59 5.03 16.23 -27.57
CA PRO A 59 3.75 16.23 -28.28
C PRO A 59 3.66 15.15 -29.36
N GLU A 60 4.78 14.80 -30.00
CA GLU A 60 4.88 13.70 -30.98
C GLU A 60 4.52 12.32 -30.41
N MET A 61 4.68 12.13 -29.10
CA MET A 61 4.31 10.90 -28.40
C MET A 61 2.87 10.92 -27.89
N PHE A 62 2.09 11.98 -28.15
CA PHE A 62 0.77 12.13 -27.57
C PHE A 62 -0.17 10.98 -27.92
N PHE A 63 -0.15 10.56 -29.19
CA PHE A 63 -0.95 9.44 -29.70
C PHE A 63 -0.63 8.12 -28.98
N SER A 64 0.65 7.90 -28.64
CA SER A 64 1.12 6.68 -27.98
C SER A 64 0.91 6.69 -26.46
N TYR A 65 1.04 7.85 -25.80
CA TYR A 65 1.03 7.94 -24.34
C TYR A 65 -0.35 8.18 -23.73
N ASN A 66 -1.27 8.78 -24.47
CA ASN A 66 -2.57 9.16 -23.95
C ASN A 66 -3.68 8.32 -24.58
N ASN A 67 -4.69 8.00 -23.77
CA ASN A 67 -5.87 7.35 -24.27
C ASN A 67 -6.61 8.28 -25.24
N GLY A 68 -7.17 7.67 -26.29
CA GLY A 68 -8.03 8.33 -27.25
C GLY A 68 -9.38 8.77 -26.68
N ILE A 69 -10.28 9.16 -27.59
CA ILE A 69 -11.67 9.51 -27.28
C ILE A 69 -12.62 8.44 -27.84
N SER A 70 -13.67 8.12 -27.08
CA SER A 70 -14.80 7.33 -27.58
C SER A 70 -16.01 8.23 -27.71
N THR A 71 -16.65 8.14 -28.86
CA THR A 71 -17.69 9.08 -29.26
C THR A 71 -18.86 8.38 -29.93
N THR A 72 -20.02 9.02 -29.90
CA THR A 72 -21.23 8.58 -30.61
C THR A 72 -21.69 9.67 -31.57
N ALA A 73 -22.31 9.26 -32.68
CA ALA A 73 -22.95 10.17 -33.63
C ALA A 73 -24.24 9.52 -34.16
N SER A 74 -25.16 10.33 -34.68
CA SER A 74 -26.35 9.84 -35.39
C SER A 74 -26.06 9.55 -36.86
N GLU A 75 -25.19 10.34 -37.48
CA GLU A 75 -24.82 10.21 -38.90
C GLU A 75 -23.32 10.53 -39.08
N VAL A 76 -22.71 9.92 -40.12
CA VAL A 76 -21.32 10.19 -40.54
C VAL A 76 -21.29 10.43 -42.04
N GLU A 77 -20.58 11.47 -42.47
CA GLU A 77 -20.24 11.69 -43.87
C GLU A 77 -18.75 11.39 -44.07
N LEU A 78 -18.46 10.64 -45.12
CA LEU A 78 -17.12 10.15 -45.45
C LEU A 78 -16.71 10.66 -46.82
N LYS A 79 -15.44 11.02 -46.96
CA LYS A 79 -14.82 11.32 -48.24
C LYS A 79 -13.61 10.42 -48.43
N GLN A 80 -13.56 9.72 -49.55
CA GLN A 80 -12.38 8.99 -49.96
C GLN A 80 -11.44 9.92 -50.74
N ASP A 81 -10.16 9.87 -50.39
CA ASP A 81 -9.10 10.58 -51.10
C ASP A 81 -7.89 9.63 -51.23
N GLY A 82 -7.70 9.12 -52.45
CA GLY A 82 -6.84 7.99 -52.73
C GLY A 82 -7.22 6.74 -51.91
N ASN A 83 -6.26 6.23 -51.15
CA ASN A 83 -6.45 5.07 -50.27
C ASN A 83 -6.89 5.43 -48.85
N ALA A 84 -7.06 6.72 -48.55
CA ALA A 84 -7.47 7.18 -47.23
C ALA A 84 -8.95 7.57 -47.19
N LEU A 85 -9.60 7.24 -46.09
CA LEU A 85 -11.00 7.56 -45.83
C LEU A 85 -11.08 8.59 -44.71
N TYR A 86 -11.65 9.76 -45.02
CA TYR A 86 -11.75 10.88 -44.11
C TYR A 86 -13.19 11.05 -43.63
N ILE A 87 -13.35 11.31 -42.33
CA ILE A 87 -14.61 11.79 -41.79
C ILE A 87 -14.69 13.29 -42.03
N THR A 88 -15.65 13.72 -42.84
CA THR A 88 -15.86 15.15 -43.14
C THR A 88 -16.89 15.78 -42.22
N LYS A 89 -17.84 14.98 -41.69
CA LYS A 89 -18.90 15.46 -40.81
C LYS A 89 -19.44 14.37 -39.90
N LEU A 90 -19.80 14.78 -38.69
CA LEU A 90 -20.53 13.97 -37.71
C LEU A 90 -21.75 14.75 -37.23
N LYS A 91 -22.91 14.10 -37.18
CA LYS A 91 -24.16 14.69 -36.67
C LYS A 91 -24.44 14.20 -35.25
N ASP A 92 -24.98 15.08 -34.42
CA ASP A 92 -25.23 14.84 -32.99
C ASP A 92 -24.03 14.21 -32.28
N TRP A 93 -22.83 14.72 -32.59
CA TRP A 93 -21.58 14.18 -32.09
C TRP A 93 -21.47 14.38 -30.58
N GLN A 94 -21.10 13.32 -29.86
CA GLN A 94 -20.98 13.31 -28.41
C GLN A 94 -19.74 12.55 -27.97
N ILE A 95 -18.94 13.13 -27.07
CA ILE A 95 -17.78 12.47 -26.47
C ILE A 95 -18.20 11.80 -25.17
N VAL A 96 -18.41 10.48 -25.24
CA VAL A 96 -18.86 9.66 -24.10
C VAL A 96 -17.71 9.18 -23.22
N ASN A 97 -16.46 9.17 -23.72
CA ASN A 97 -15.25 8.98 -22.91
C ASN A 97 -14.08 9.79 -23.51
N GLY A 98 -13.19 10.29 -22.65
CA GLY A 98 -12.05 11.13 -23.07
C GLY A 98 -12.23 12.63 -22.88
N GLY A 99 -13.26 13.07 -22.13
CA GLY A 99 -13.49 14.51 -21.85
C GLY A 99 -12.29 15.22 -21.19
N GLN A 100 -11.49 14.51 -20.39
CA GLN A 100 -10.24 15.05 -19.82
C GLN A 100 -9.17 15.31 -20.89
N THR A 101 -9.03 14.39 -21.86
CA THR A 101 -8.12 14.52 -23.01
C THR A 101 -8.53 15.73 -23.85
N THR A 102 -9.79 15.77 -24.27
CA THR A 102 -10.35 16.86 -25.10
C THR A 102 -10.20 18.23 -24.42
N ALA A 103 -10.57 18.35 -23.15
CA ALA A 103 -10.47 19.62 -22.44
C ALA A 103 -9.01 20.02 -22.18
N SER A 104 -8.11 19.08 -21.89
CA SER A 104 -6.68 19.39 -21.68
C SER A 104 -6.03 19.92 -22.96
N ILE A 105 -6.38 19.35 -24.12
CA ILE A 105 -5.94 19.84 -25.43
C ILE A 105 -6.51 21.24 -25.68
N ALA A 106 -7.81 21.46 -25.46
CA ALA A 106 -8.43 22.75 -25.67
C ALA A 106 -7.93 23.86 -24.73
N CYS A 107 -7.49 23.50 -23.52
CA CYS A 107 -6.85 24.41 -22.57
C CYS A 107 -5.38 24.69 -22.88
N ALA A 108 -4.75 23.98 -23.82
CA ALA A 108 -3.36 24.18 -24.20
C ALA A 108 -3.22 25.27 -25.28
N THR A 109 -3.85 26.42 -25.07
CA THR A 109 -3.92 27.53 -26.04
C THR A 109 -2.55 28.09 -26.42
N ASP A 110 -1.58 27.98 -25.50
CA ASP A 110 -0.22 28.52 -25.67
C ASP A 110 0.78 27.46 -26.16
N CYS A 111 0.30 26.33 -26.67
CA CYS A 111 1.12 25.21 -27.13
C CYS A 111 0.88 24.95 -28.63
N ASP A 112 1.93 24.53 -29.34
CA ASP A 112 1.80 24.01 -30.70
C ASP A 112 1.18 22.59 -30.66
N LEU A 113 0.01 22.44 -31.27
CA LEU A 113 -0.74 21.18 -31.34
C LEU A 113 -0.53 20.43 -32.66
N SER A 114 0.32 20.93 -33.56
CA SER A 114 0.56 20.35 -34.89
C SER A 114 1.00 18.88 -34.87
N LYS A 115 1.66 18.45 -33.79
CA LYS A 115 2.14 17.08 -33.55
C LYS A 115 1.21 16.25 -32.65
N VAL A 116 0.14 16.85 -32.15
CA VAL A 116 -0.81 16.18 -31.25
C VAL A 116 -1.88 15.49 -32.08
N PHE A 117 -1.89 14.16 -32.03
CA PHE A 117 -2.90 13.33 -32.68
C PHE A 117 -3.61 12.45 -31.65
N VAL A 118 -4.92 12.28 -31.80
CA VAL A 118 -5.76 11.53 -30.86
C VAL A 118 -6.46 10.40 -31.60
N GLN A 119 -6.35 9.18 -31.08
CA GLN A 119 -7.18 8.05 -31.54
C GLN A 119 -8.65 8.34 -31.21
N MET A 120 -9.54 8.21 -32.18
CA MET A 120 -10.97 8.43 -32.02
C MET A 120 -11.74 7.18 -32.44
N LYS A 121 -12.54 6.63 -31.53
CA LYS A 121 -13.57 5.64 -31.85
C LYS A 121 -14.91 6.35 -32.01
N VAL A 122 -15.57 6.15 -33.15
CA VAL A 122 -16.89 6.71 -33.45
C VAL A 122 -17.88 5.57 -33.61
N SER A 123 -18.92 5.56 -32.77
CA SER A 123 -20.05 4.64 -32.89
C SER A 123 -21.24 5.39 -33.47
N VAL A 124 -21.55 5.14 -34.74
CA VAL A 124 -22.68 5.73 -35.45
C VAL A 124 -23.90 4.84 -35.23
N VAL A 125 -24.86 5.33 -34.47
CA VAL A 125 -26.01 4.53 -34.03
C VAL A 125 -27.11 4.61 -35.09
N LYS A 126 -27.38 3.48 -35.76
CA LYS A 126 -28.37 3.36 -36.84
C LYS A 126 -29.80 3.25 -36.31
N SER A 127 -29.97 2.56 -35.19
CA SER A 127 -31.29 2.34 -34.58
C SER A 127 -31.77 3.62 -33.90
N LYS A 128 -32.75 4.29 -34.50
CA LYS A 128 -33.36 5.51 -33.93
C LYS A 128 -34.18 5.21 -32.67
N GLU A 129 -34.88 4.08 -32.65
CA GLU A 129 -35.72 3.66 -31.51
C GLU A 129 -34.88 3.38 -30.26
N ASN A 130 -33.76 2.66 -30.41
CA ASN A 130 -32.90 2.27 -29.29
C ASN A 130 -31.73 3.24 -29.05
N TYR A 131 -31.74 4.41 -29.70
CA TYR A 131 -30.61 5.34 -29.70
C TYR A 131 -30.16 5.73 -28.29
N ALA A 132 -31.11 6.11 -27.42
CA ALA A 132 -30.81 6.54 -26.06
C ALA A 132 -30.20 5.42 -25.20
N GLU A 133 -30.74 4.20 -25.31
CA GLU A 133 -30.25 3.03 -24.58
C GLU A 133 -28.84 2.62 -25.06
N ILE A 134 -28.64 2.55 -26.38
CA ILE A 134 -27.35 2.21 -26.98
C ILE A 134 -26.28 3.22 -26.55
N VAL A 135 -26.56 4.53 -26.64
CA VAL A 135 -25.59 5.56 -26.25
C VAL A 135 -25.28 5.48 -24.75
N LYS A 136 -26.28 5.23 -23.90
CA LYS A 136 -26.09 5.03 -22.45
C LYS A 136 -25.20 3.82 -22.17
N SER A 137 -25.42 2.71 -22.86
CA SER A 137 -24.62 1.48 -22.74
C SER A 137 -23.18 1.71 -23.21
N ILE A 138 -22.98 2.34 -24.37
CA ILE A 138 -21.65 2.70 -24.86
C ILE A 138 -20.93 3.60 -23.85
N SER A 139 -21.60 4.64 -23.34
CA SER A 139 -21.03 5.56 -22.35
C SER A 139 -20.65 4.81 -21.06
N THR A 140 -21.52 3.94 -20.56
CA THR A 140 -21.27 3.15 -19.35
C THR A 140 -20.09 2.20 -19.54
N CYS A 141 -20.04 1.46 -20.66
CA CYS A 141 -18.95 0.52 -20.95
C CYS A 141 -17.61 1.24 -21.18
N ALA A 142 -17.61 2.35 -21.93
CA ALA A 142 -16.39 3.12 -22.21
C ALA A 142 -15.79 3.75 -20.93
N ASN A 143 -16.60 4.02 -19.91
CA ASN A 143 -16.15 4.58 -18.63
C ASN A 143 -15.87 3.53 -17.54
N SER A 144 -16.19 2.26 -17.77
CA SER A 144 -16.08 1.17 -16.79
C SER A 144 -14.70 0.50 -16.72
N GLN A 145 -13.72 0.93 -17.52
CA GLN A 145 -12.36 0.40 -17.40
C GLN A 145 -11.76 0.74 -16.03
N THR A 146 -11.27 -0.29 -15.33
CA THR A 146 -10.67 -0.12 -14.00
C THR A 146 -9.31 0.58 -14.14
N ALA A 147 -9.12 1.68 -13.41
CA ALA A 147 -7.84 2.37 -13.41
C ALA A 147 -6.72 1.47 -12.87
N ILE A 148 -5.62 1.37 -13.63
CA ILE A 148 -4.38 0.74 -13.16
C ILE A 148 -3.87 1.54 -11.96
N LYS A 149 -3.59 0.85 -10.86
CA LYS A 149 -3.09 1.49 -9.65
C LYS A 149 -1.58 1.61 -9.68
N LEU A 150 -1.02 2.56 -8.92
CA LEU A 150 0.44 2.72 -8.85
C LEU A 150 1.11 1.44 -8.33
N SER A 151 0.52 0.77 -7.34
CA SER A 151 1.01 -0.51 -6.83
C SER A 151 1.06 -1.63 -7.88
N ASP A 152 0.33 -1.50 -8.99
CA ASP A 152 0.29 -2.52 -10.04
C ASP A 152 1.59 -2.51 -10.86
N PHE A 153 2.22 -1.35 -11.05
CA PHE A 153 3.53 -1.23 -11.71
C PHE A 153 4.65 -1.89 -10.89
N ASP A 154 4.56 -1.84 -9.56
CA ASP A 154 5.55 -2.45 -8.67
C ASP A 154 5.38 -3.97 -8.53
N SER A 155 4.34 -4.56 -9.13
CA SER A 155 4.09 -6.01 -9.00
C SER A 155 5.26 -6.84 -9.53
N GLY A 156 6.08 -6.32 -10.45
CA GLY A 156 7.25 -7.02 -11.00
C GLY A 156 8.50 -7.03 -10.11
N GLU A 157 8.48 -6.33 -8.97
CA GLU A 157 9.63 -6.17 -8.08
C GLU A 157 10.08 -7.49 -7.43
N GLU A 158 11.40 -7.69 -7.33
CA GLU A 158 12.02 -8.95 -6.93
C GLU A 158 11.63 -9.40 -5.51
N HIS A 159 11.53 -8.45 -4.58
CA HIS A 159 11.09 -8.73 -3.21
C HIS A 159 9.71 -9.37 -3.18
N LEU A 160 8.78 -8.91 -4.03
CA LEU A 160 7.41 -9.43 -4.06
C LEU A 160 7.34 -10.81 -4.73
N LYS A 161 8.16 -11.06 -5.76
CA LYS A 161 8.29 -12.40 -6.37
C LYS A 161 8.81 -13.42 -5.36
N LYS A 162 9.81 -13.06 -4.56
CA LYS A 162 10.33 -13.93 -3.50
C LYS A 162 9.26 -14.24 -2.45
N ILE A 163 8.48 -13.26 -2.02
CA ILE A 163 7.33 -13.48 -1.12
C ILE A 163 6.32 -14.43 -1.76
N GLU A 164 5.99 -14.25 -3.04
CA GLU A 164 5.07 -15.13 -3.78
C GLU A 164 5.57 -16.58 -3.82
N ASN A 165 6.86 -16.81 -4.11
CA ASN A 165 7.43 -18.15 -4.15
C ASN A 165 7.37 -18.82 -2.78
N LEU A 166 7.80 -18.13 -1.72
CA LEU A 166 7.71 -18.64 -0.34
C LEU A 166 6.26 -18.96 0.06
N SER A 167 5.29 -18.15 -0.38
CA SER A 167 3.87 -18.42 -0.11
C SER A 167 3.35 -19.73 -0.72
N LYS A 168 3.96 -20.20 -1.81
CA LYS A 168 3.60 -21.46 -2.49
C LYS A 168 4.32 -22.67 -1.91
N GLU A 169 5.51 -22.44 -1.34
CA GLU A 169 6.36 -23.48 -0.74
C GLU A 169 5.95 -23.79 0.72
N GLU A 170 5.63 -22.75 1.49
CA GLU A 170 5.43 -22.87 2.93
C GLU A 170 4.01 -23.30 3.31
N ILE A 171 3.91 -24.41 4.04
CA ILE A 171 2.66 -24.99 4.54
C ILE A 171 2.52 -24.67 6.03
N THR A 172 1.31 -24.28 6.45
CA THR A 172 1.04 -24.00 7.86
C THR A 172 1.14 -25.25 8.73
N PRO A 173 1.70 -25.17 9.95
CA PRO A 173 1.97 -26.37 10.74
C PRO A 173 0.73 -27.14 11.19
N ILE A 174 -0.40 -26.46 11.47
CA ILE A 174 -1.61 -27.06 12.03
C ILE A 174 -2.64 -27.38 10.95
N SER A 175 -3.12 -26.39 10.20
CA SER A 175 -4.17 -26.60 9.22
C SER A 175 -3.70 -27.33 7.96
N LYS A 176 -2.38 -27.45 7.75
CA LYS A 176 -1.77 -28.04 6.56
C LYS A 176 -2.25 -27.37 5.27
N THR A 177 -2.55 -26.08 5.33
CA THR A 177 -2.95 -25.25 4.18
C THR A 177 -1.84 -24.23 3.87
N LYS A 178 -1.98 -23.50 2.79
CA LYS A 178 -1.03 -22.47 2.36
C LYS A 178 -1.69 -21.10 2.33
N TRP A 179 -0.95 -20.10 2.82
CA TRP A 179 -1.37 -18.71 2.68
C TRP A 179 -1.06 -18.23 1.26
N PHE A 180 -2.08 -17.73 0.56
CA PHE A 180 -1.92 -17.25 -0.80
C PHE A 180 -1.49 -15.78 -0.80
N PHE A 181 -0.36 -15.48 -1.44
CA PHE A 181 0.07 -14.09 -1.65
C PHE A 181 -0.33 -13.59 -3.04
N GLU A 182 -1.29 -12.67 -3.08
CA GLU A 182 -1.74 -11.99 -4.29
C GLU A 182 -0.84 -10.77 -4.59
N ARG A 183 0.18 -11.00 -5.42
CA ARG A 183 1.10 -9.97 -5.91
C ARG A 183 0.43 -9.11 -6.99
N MET A 184 -0.24 -9.75 -7.94
CA MET A 184 -1.00 -9.08 -9.00
C MET A 184 -2.48 -9.10 -8.64
N ARG A 185 -3.15 -7.97 -8.82
CA ARG A 185 -4.57 -7.85 -8.49
C ARG A 185 -5.38 -8.90 -9.25
N GLY A 186 -6.21 -9.65 -8.53
CA GLY A 186 -7.10 -10.66 -9.12
C GLY A 186 -6.45 -12.02 -9.38
N GLN A 187 -5.16 -12.18 -9.06
CA GLN A 187 -4.42 -13.42 -9.33
C GLN A 187 -5.08 -14.67 -8.73
N TYR A 188 -5.66 -14.58 -7.53
CA TYR A 188 -6.36 -15.72 -6.92
C TYR A 188 -7.63 -16.07 -7.71
N ALA A 189 -8.42 -15.05 -8.10
CA ALA A 189 -9.66 -15.25 -8.85
C ALA A 189 -9.38 -15.83 -10.24
N ASP A 190 -8.37 -15.30 -10.95
CA ASP A 190 -7.97 -15.75 -12.28
C ASP A 190 -7.49 -17.20 -12.25
N GLN A 191 -6.67 -17.57 -11.25
CA GLN A 191 -6.24 -18.95 -11.06
C GLN A 191 -7.44 -19.87 -10.82
N THR A 192 -8.36 -19.51 -9.92
CA THR A 192 -9.55 -20.33 -9.69
C THR A 192 -10.45 -20.46 -10.92
N ALA A 193 -10.63 -19.38 -11.69
CA ALA A 193 -11.49 -19.37 -12.88
C ALA A 193 -10.92 -20.21 -14.03
N SER A 194 -9.60 -20.41 -14.05
CA SER A 194 -8.92 -21.25 -15.05
C SER A 194 -9.00 -22.76 -14.76
N LEU A 195 -9.49 -23.16 -13.58
CA LEU A 195 -9.52 -24.55 -13.13
C LEU A 195 -10.88 -25.20 -13.40
N GLY A 196 -10.87 -26.53 -13.61
CA GLY A 196 -12.09 -27.34 -13.59
C GLY A 196 -12.69 -27.45 -12.17
N LYS A 197 -13.96 -27.86 -12.05
CA LYS A 197 -14.69 -27.90 -10.76
C LYS A 197 -13.96 -28.65 -9.63
N LEU A 198 -13.34 -29.79 -9.94
CA LEU A 198 -12.62 -30.60 -8.94
C LEU A 198 -11.33 -29.90 -8.48
N ASP A 199 -10.54 -29.40 -9.42
CA ASP A 199 -9.28 -28.71 -9.14
C ASP A 199 -9.53 -27.37 -8.44
N GLU A 200 -10.60 -26.66 -8.78
CA GLU A 200 -11.03 -25.45 -8.07
C GLU A 200 -11.33 -25.75 -6.59
N LYS A 201 -12.02 -26.88 -6.32
CA LYS A 201 -12.31 -27.32 -4.94
C LYS A 201 -11.01 -27.67 -4.19
N ASN A 202 -10.10 -28.40 -4.82
CA ASN A 202 -8.80 -28.76 -4.24
C ASN A 202 -7.97 -27.51 -3.96
N PHE A 203 -7.91 -26.57 -4.91
CA PHE A 203 -7.22 -25.30 -4.78
C PHE A 203 -7.79 -24.45 -3.63
N LYS A 204 -9.11 -24.34 -3.49
CA LYS A 204 -9.73 -23.62 -2.37
C LYS A 204 -9.51 -24.30 -1.02
N THR A 205 -9.26 -25.61 -1.02
CA THR A 205 -8.90 -26.37 0.18
C THR A 205 -7.44 -26.11 0.56
N GLU A 206 -6.52 -26.14 -0.42
CA GLU A 206 -5.09 -25.85 -0.21
C GLU A 206 -4.84 -24.38 0.12
N TYR A 207 -5.54 -23.46 -0.55
CA TYR A 207 -5.44 -22.00 -0.38
C TYR A 207 -6.79 -21.40 0.05
N PRO A 208 -7.19 -21.54 1.33
CA PRO A 208 -8.43 -20.96 1.81
C PRO A 208 -8.49 -19.45 1.61
N LYS A 209 -9.64 -18.92 1.17
CA LYS A 209 -9.82 -17.47 0.94
C LYS A 209 -9.54 -16.61 2.19
N LYS A 210 -9.73 -17.17 3.40
CA LYS A 210 -9.39 -16.51 4.67
C LYS A 210 -7.88 -16.36 4.90
N GLN A 211 -7.04 -17.10 4.18
CA GLN A 211 -5.57 -17.06 4.19
C GLN A 211 -5.01 -16.36 2.94
N LEU A 212 -5.81 -15.49 2.30
CA LEU A 212 -5.38 -14.62 1.21
C LEU A 212 -4.77 -13.32 1.76
N LEU A 213 -3.59 -12.95 1.26
CA LEU A 213 -2.95 -11.65 1.52
C LEU A 213 -2.65 -10.95 0.20
N THR A 214 -3.07 -9.70 0.05
CA THR A 214 -2.61 -8.87 -1.08
C THR A 214 -1.28 -8.19 -0.74
N LYS A 215 -0.53 -7.75 -1.75
CA LYS A 215 0.64 -6.87 -1.56
C LYS A 215 0.36 -5.65 -0.67
N THR A 216 -0.86 -5.11 -0.71
CA THR A 216 -1.23 -3.96 0.12
C THR A 216 -1.55 -4.33 1.57
N ASP A 217 -2.01 -5.55 1.83
CA ASP A 217 -2.23 -6.05 3.19
C ASP A 217 -0.87 -6.32 3.86
N VAL A 218 0.06 -6.93 3.13
CA VAL A 218 1.45 -7.14 3.59
C VAL A 218 2.11 -5.79 3.92
N ALA A 219 2.04 -4.82 3.01
CA ALA A 219 2.58 -3.48 3.28
C ALA A 219 1.96 -2.84 4.53
N LYS A 220 0.65 -3.02 4.75
CA LYS A 220 -0.04 -2.47 5.92
C LYS A 220 0.48 -3.08 7.21
N VAL A 221 0.49 -4.41 7.35
CA VAL A 221 0.92 -5.06 8.60
C VAL A 221 2.39 -4.81 8.89
N MET A 222 3.24 -4.77 7.87
CA MET A 222 4.67 -4.47 8.03
C MET A 222 4.90 -3.01 8.48
N MET A 223 4.20 -2.04 7.89
CA MET A 223 4.32 -0.64 8.31
C MET A 223 3.77 -0.38 9.71
N ILE A 224 2.70 -1.08 10.09
CA ILE A 224 2.18 -1.08 11.47
C ILE A 224 3.25 -1.62 12.42
N TRP A 225 3.81 -2.78 12.11
CA TRP A 225 4.83 -3.41 12.95
C TRP A 225 6.11 -2.55 13.06
N ASP A 226 6.45 -1.79 12.03
CA ASP A 226 7.53 -0.80 12.03
C ASP A 226 7.18 0.51 12.78
N MET A 227 6.13 0.50 13.61
CA MET A 227 5.67 1.63 14.42
C MET A 227 5.32 2.86 13.58
N LYS A 228 4.73 2.65 12.39
CA LYS A 228 4.23 3.72 11.50
C LYS A 228 2.72 3.63 11.28
N PRO A 229 1.89 3.62 12.34
CA PRO A 229 0.43 3.54 12.19
C PRO A 229 -0.13 4.72 11.40
N HIS A 230 0.45 5.91 11.54
CA HIS A 230 0.08 7.10 10.77
C HIS A 230 0.21 6.92 9.24
N ILE A 231 1.16 6.10 8.77
CA ILE A 231 1.27 5.75 7.35
C ILE A 231 0.24 4.67 6.98
N ALA A 232 0.08 3.64 7.82
CA ALA A 232 -0.90 2.56 7.58
C ALA A 232 -2.36 3.04 7.59
N CYS A 233 -2.67 4.13 8.31
CA CYS A 233 -3.99 4.78 8.32
C CYS A 233 -4.27 5.67 7.09
N ASN A 234 -3.29 5.86 6.20
CA ASN A 234 -3.53 6.44 4.87
C ASN A 234 -4.21 5.42 3.94
N SER A 235 -4.41 5.78 2.66
CA SER A 235 -4.92 4.82 1.68
C SER A 235 -3.93 3.67 1.48
N ARG A 236 -4.44 2.48 1.15
CA ARG A 236 -3.63 1.28 0.87
C ARG A 236 -2.49 1.56 -0.13
N GLU A 237 -2.77 2.34 -1.17
CA GLU A 237 -1.78 2.80 -2.15
C GLU A 237 -0.65 3.64 -1.54
N LYS A 238 -0.98 4.60 -0.67
CA LYS A 238 0.03 5.46 -0.02
C LYS A 238 0.89 4.65 0.96
N CYS A 239 0.27 3.71 1.68
CA CYS A 239 1.00 2.82 2.58
C CYS A 239 1.97 1.93 1.79
N PHE A 240 1.50 1.31 0.71
CA PHE A 240 2.33 0.49 -0.18
C PHE A 240 3.48 1.28 -0.81
N ALA A 241 3.21 2.49 -1.31
CA ALA A 241 4.23 3.39 -1.85
C ALA A 241 5.29 3.82 -0.83
N SER A 242 4.98 3.74 0.48
CA SER A 242 5.96 4.01 1.56
C SER A 242 6.74 2.75 1.96
N PHE A 243 6.13 1.58 1.82
CA PHE A 243 6.71 0.27 2.14
C PHE A 243 7.75 -0.18 1.12
N MET A 244 7.47 -0.05 -0.18
CA MET A 244 8.42 -0.53 -1.22
C MET A 244 9.81 0.13 -1.11
N PRO A 245 9.94 1.46 -0.90
CA PRO A 245 11.24 2.07 -0.66
C PRO A 245 11.89 1.65 0.67
N SER A 246 11.13 1.28 1.70
CA SER A 246 11.71 0.85 2.98
C SER A 246 12.37 -0.52 2.86
N LEU A 247 11.83 -1.44 2.05
CA LEU A 247 12.49 -2.71 1.74
C LEU A 247 13.87 -2.50 1.13
N LYS A 248 13.96 -1.63 0.11
CA LYS A 248 15.21 -1.33 -0.60
C LYS A 248 16.22 -0.64 0.33
N ARG A 249 15.77 0.38 1.07
CA ARG A 249 16.64 1.14 1.99
C ARG A 249 17.22 0.29 3.12
N ASN A 250 16.42 -0.63 3.64
CA ASN A 250 16.83 -1.51 4.74
C ASN A 250 17.57 -2.76 4.25
N SER A 251 17.78 -2.91 2.93
CA SER A 251 18.33 -4.13 2.33
C SER A 251 17.65 -5.40 2.85
N THR A 252 16.31 -5.36 2.96
CA THR A 252 15.53 -6.41 3.60
C THR A 252 15.70 -7.73 2.86
N VAL A 253 16.22 -8.75 3.55
CA VAL A 253 16.32 -10.11 3.02
C VAL A 253 14.97 -10.80 3.13
N ILE A 254 14.44 -11.26 1.99
CA ILE A 254 13.22 -12.05 1.93
C ILE A 254 13.61 -13.53 2.02
N ASN A 255 13.31 -14.14 3.16
CA ASN A 255 13.52 -15.57 3.46
C ASN A 255 12.28 -16.17 4.13
N VAL A 256 12.34 -17.46 4.46
CA VAL A 256 11.25 -18.19 5.12
C VAL A 256 10.79 -17.50 6.42
N SER A 257 11.73 -17.06 7.27
CA SER A 257 11.43 -16.34 8.51
C SER A 257 10.67 -15.03 8.26
N TYR A 258 11.04 -14.28 7.21
CA TYR A 258 10.34 -13.07 6.81
C TYR A 258 8.90 -13.36 6.35
N TRP A 259 8.68 -14.45 5.64
CA TRP A 259 7.33 -14.89 5.27
C TRP A 259 6.50 -15.31 6.49
N HIS A 260 7.06 -16.12 7.39
CA HIS A 260 6.39 -16.50 8.64
C HIS A 260 6.03 -15.26 9.48
N LYS A 261 6.92 -14.26 9.52
CA LYS A 261 6.65 -12.96 10.15
C LYS A 261 5.45 -12.26 9.51
N ILE A 262 5.37 -12.18 8.18
CA ILE A 262 4.22 -11.58 7.49
C ILE A 262 2.92 -12.27 7.89
N VAL A 263 2.90 -13.60 7.88
CA VAL A 263 1.70 -14.38 8.22
C VAL A 263 1.32 -14.21 9.69
N ALA A 264 2.29 -14.33 10.61
CA ALA A 264 2.06 -14.12 12.04
C ALA A 264 1.49 -12.73 12.34
N LEU A 265 2.05 -11.69 11.73
CA LEU A 265 1.53 -10.32 11.87
C LEU A 265 0.13 -10.17 11.26
N SER A 266 -0.18 -10.91 10.19
CA SER A 266 -1.51 -10.90 9.58
C SER A 266 -2.56 -11.60 10.44
N ILE A 267 -2.18 -12.67 11.15
CA ILE A 267 -3.01 -13.34 12.15
C ILE A 267 -3.24 -12.40 13.34
N LEU A 268 -2.17 -11.83 13.90
CA LEU A 268 -2.26 -10.84 14.99
C LEU A 268 -3.19 -9.67 14.63
N TYR A 269 -3.07 -9.13 13.42
CA TYR A 269 -3.93 -8.05 12.95
C TYR A 269 -5.42 -8.46 12.95
N LYS A 270 -5.74 -9.69 12.48
CA LYS A 270 -7.11 -10.21 12.45
C LYS A 270 -7.67 -10.46 13.86
N ASP A 271 -6.84 -10.97 14.78
CA ASP A 271 -7.25 -11.18 16.18
C ASP A 271 -7.55 -9.84 16.88
N ILE A 272 -6.73 -8.82 16.65
CA ILE A 272 -6.99 -7.45 17.14
C ILE A 272 -8.28 -6.88 16.50
N GLU A 273 -8.53 -7.14 15.21
CA GLU A 273 -9.75 -6.71 14.54
C GLU A 273 -11.02 -7.37 15.10
N ALA A 274 -10.99 -8.69 15.33
CA ALA A 274 -12.07 -9.42 15.98
C ALA A 274 -12.31 -8.92 17.42
N CYS A 275 -11.23 -8.64 18.14
CA CYS A 275 -11.29 -8.06 19.48
C CYS A 275 -11.96 -6.68 19.48
N PHE A 276 -11.68 -5.83 18.48
CA PHE A 276 -12.34 -4.53 18.33
C PHE A 276 -13.86 -4.71 18.20
N GLU A 277 -14.30 -5.62 17.34
CA GLU A 277 -15.73 -5.88 17.11
C GLU A 277 -16.42 -6.35 18.40
N LYS A 278 -15.75 -7.19 19.19
CA LYS A 278 -16.24 -7.69 20.49
C LYS A 278 -16.29 -6.61 21.59
N ARG A 279 -15.27 -5.75 21.68
CA ARG A 279 -15.07 -4.85 22.82
C ARG A 279 -15.49 -3.39 22.57
N CYS A 280 -15.35 -2.90 21.35
CA CYS A 280 -15.60 -1.50 20.98
C CYS A 280 -16.86 -1.33 20.12
N GLY A 281 -17.38 -2.41 19.50
CA GLY A 281 -18.57 -2.37 18.67
C GLY A 281 -18.45 -1.39 17.49
N GLN A 282 -19.38 -0.44 17.39
CA GLN A 282 -19.38 0.62 16.36
C GLN A 282 -18.73 1.94 16.83
N LYS A 283 -18.23 2.01 18.08
CA LYS A 283 -17.61 3.21 18.64
C LYS A 283 -16.14 3.29 18.17
N GLY A 284 -15.79 4.35 17.45
CA GLY A 284 -14.44 4.59 16.94
C GLY A 284 -14.17 4.02 15.55
N PHE A 285 -12.94 4.19 15.05
CA PHE A 285 -12.54 3.78 13.70
C PHE A 285 -11.79 2.45 13.69
N LYS A 286 -12.51 1.32 13.55
CA LYS A 286 -11.95 -0.06 13.54
C LYS A 286 -10.54 -0.20 12.96
N SER A 287 -10.38 0.04 11.66
CA SER A 287 -9.09 -0.13 10.96
C SER A 287 -7.94 0.71 11.53
N ARG A 288 -8.25 1.84 12.19
CA ARG A 288 -7.26 2.72 12.81
C ARG A 288 -6.92 2.27 14.21
N THR A 289 -7.94 2.00 15.02
CA THR A 289 -7.74 1.46 16.37
C THR A 289 -6.90 0.18 16.30
N VAL A 290 -7.22 -0.74 15.39
CA VAL A 290 -6.43 -1.96 15.16
C VAL A 290 -4.97 -1.64 14.80
N ALA A 291 -4.74 -0.66 13.91
CA ALA A 291 -3.38 -0.27 13.50
C ALA A 291 -2.57 0.35 14.66
N TYR A 292 -3.19 1.19 15.47
CA TYR A 292 -2.54 1.81 16.63
C TYR A 292 -2.33 0.79 17.76
N THR A 293 -3.26 -0.12 18.01
CA THR A 293 -3.12 -1.22 18.98
C THR A 293 -1.97 -2.14 18.63
N MET A 294 -1.89 -2.59 17.37
CA MET A 294 -0.79 -3.44 16.94
C MET A 294 0.56 -2.70 16.96
N SER A 295 0.57 -1.39 16.64
CA SER A 295 1.79 -0.56 16.77
C SER A 295 2.21 -0.37 18.24
N ALA A 296 1.24 -0.23 19.16
CA ALA A 296 1.49 -0.17 20.59
C ALA A 296 2.10 -1.49 21.09
N LEU A 297 1.58 -2.64 20.68
CA LEU A 297 2.20 -3.94 21.01
C LEU A 297 3.63 -4.03 20.48
N SER A 298 3.87 -3.61 19.23
CA SER A 298 5.21 -3.54 18.66
C SER A 298 6.14 -2.65 19.50
N HIS A 299 5.67 -1.47 19.92
CA HIS A 299 6.43 -0.54 20.75
C HIS A 299 6.73 -1.10 22.15
N LEU A 300 5.72 -1.60 22.85
CA LEU A 300 5.82 -2.10 24.22
C LEU A 300 6.67 -3.38 24.31
N THR A 301 6.72 -4.16 23.23
CA THR A 301 7.58 -5.36 23.14
C THR A 301 8.95 -5.07 22.51
N ASN A 302 9.20 -3.83 22.06
CA ASN A 302 10.36 -3.47 21.25
C ASN A 302 10.56 -4.44 20.07
N GLN A 303 9.46 -4.81 19.41
CA GLN A 303 9.40 -5.78 18.30
C GLN A 303 9.84 -7.21 18.64
N ASN A 304 9.93 -7.59 19.93
CA ASN A 304 10.36 -8.93 20.38
C ASN A 304 9.21 -9.88 20.74
N LEU A 305 7.96 -9.53 20.43
CA LEU A 305 6.81 -10.42 20.59
C LEU A 305 7.07 -11.77 19.90
N ASP A 306 6.66 -12.89 20.50
CA ASP A 306 6.86 -14.23 19.94
C ASP A 306 5.95 -14.50 18.73
N LEU A 307 6.37 -14.00 17.57
CA LEU A 307 5.72 -14.25 16.29
C LEU A 307 5.91 -15.69 15.81
N LYS A 308 6.94 -16.41 16.28
CA LYS A 308 7.14 -17.82 15.94
C LYS A 308 6.03 -18.68 16.55
N TYR A 309 5.63 -18.38 17.79
CA TYR A 309 4.46 -19.01 18.39
C TYR A 309 3.21 -18.80 17.54
N ILE A 310 2.95 -17.56 17.10
CA ILE A 310 1.75 -17.24 16.32
C ILE A 310 1.74 -17.99 14.98
N TRP A 311 2.88 -18.06 14.30
CA TRP A 311 3.02 -18.87 13.08
C TRP A 311 2.78 -20.36 13.36
N LYS A 312 3.45 -20.93 14.38
CA LYS A 312 3.38 -22.36 14.69
C LYS A 312 1.98 -22.80 15.13
N ASN A 313 1.26 -21.95 15.84
CA ASN A 313 -0.05 -22.26 16.42
C ASN A 313 -1.22 -21.68 15.61
N GLU A 314 -0.94 -20.89 14.59
CA GLU A 314 -1.91 -20.15 13.77
C GLU A 314 -2.90 -19.28 14.57
N LYS A 315 -2.49 -18.84 15.76
CA LYS A 315 -3.27 -18.00 16.70
C LYS A 315 -2.38 -17.30 17.71
N VAL A 316 -2.85 -16.22 18.32
CA VAL A 316 -2.19 -15.58 19.48
C VAL A 316 -2.24 -16.44 20.74
N GLN A 317 -1.30 -16.23 21.66
CA GLN A 317 -1.32 -16.80 23.00
C GLN A 317 -2.55 -16.27 23.78
N PRO A 318 -3.20 -17.08 24.65
CA PRO A 318 -4.33 -16.60 25.46
C PRO A 318 -3.98 -15.37 26.32
N GLN A 319 -2.79 -15.35 26.92
CA GLN A 319 -2.32 -14.19 27.69
C GLN A 319 -2.13 -12.93 26.82
N LEU A 320 -1.78 -13.08 25.54
CA LEU A 320 -1.70 -11.96 24.60
C LEU A 320 -3.11 -11.47 24.22
N GLU A 321 -4.09 -12.37 24.09
CA GLU A 321 -5.48 -12.02 23.82
C GLU A 321 -6.08 -11.14 24.92
N GLU A 322 -5.87 -11.48 26.20
CA GLU A 322 -6.30 -10.66 27.35
C GLU A 322 -5.68 -9.25 27.32
N ILE A 323 -4.41 -9.15 26.94
CA ILE A 323 -3.73 -7.87 26.80
C ILE A 323 -4.32 -7.09 25.62
N ILE A 324 -4.54 -7.72 24.47
CA ILE A 324 -5.18 -7.07 23.32
C ILE A 324 -6.55 -6.53 23.73
N GLU A 325 -7.36 -7.31 24.44
CA GLU A 325 -8.69 -6.89 24.93
C GLU A 325 -8.63 -5.66 25.82
N ARG A 326 -7.63 -5.55 26.69
CA ARG A 326 -7.43 -4.37 27.54
C ARG A 326 -6.92 -3.17 26.75
N GLU A 327 -5.87 -3.36 25.96
CA GLU A 327 -5.19 -2.27 25.27
C GLU A 327 -6.06 -1.66 24.16
N ILE A 328 -6.86 -2.47 23.47
CA ILE A 328 -7.69 -1.97 22.37
C ILE A 328 -8.74 -0.97 22.84
N VAL A 329 -9.33 -1.18 24.03
CA VAL A 329 -10.31 -0.25 24.62
C VAL A 329 -9.64 1.06 24.96
N LYS A 330 -8.50 1.01 25.67
CA LYS A 330 -7.73 2.22 26.04
C LYS A 330 -7.28 3.03 24.83
N ILE A 331 -6.83 2.35 23.78
CA ILE A 331 -6.37 3.00 22.54
C ILE A 331 -7.55 3.55 21.76
N ASN A 332 -8.69 2.86 21.74
CA ASN A 332 -9.91 3.40 21.13
C ASN A 332 -10.36 4.68 21.82
N ASP A 333 -10.41 4.69 23.15
CA ASP A 333 -10.80 5.87 23.91
C ASP A 333 -9.81 7.03 23.70
N PHE A 334 -8.50 6.76 23.64
CA PHE A 334 -7.49 7.78 23.28
C PHE A 334 -7.75 8.37 21.89
N LEU A 335 -8.04 7.54 20.88
CA LEU A 335 -8.30 8.01 19.53
C LEU A 335 -9.64 8.76 19.42
N ASP A 336 -10.62 8.44 20.26
CA ASP A 336 -11.90 9.12 20.29
C ASP A 336 -11.82 10.54 20.88
N LEU A 337 -10.75 10.88 21.64
CA LEU A 337 -10.50 12.24 22.13
C LEU A 337 -10.35 13.25 20.98
N ASP A 338 -9.71 12.84 19.88
CA ASP A 338 -9.67 13.57 18.62
C ASP A 338 -10.16 12.63 17.51
N ASN A 339 -11.48 12.51 17.43
CA ASN A 339 -12.22 11.67 16.48
C ASN A 339 -12.08 12.14 15.01
N SER A 340 -11.07 12.96 14.69
CA SER A 340 -10.80 13.38 13.32
C SER A 340 -10.07 12.30 12.53
N ARG A 341 -10.53 12.09 11.28
CA ARG A 341 -9.87 11.17 10.33
C ARG A 341 -8.45 11.60 9.93
N SER A 342 -8.10 12.85 10.20
CA SER A 342 -6.81 13.46 9.93
C SER A 342 -5.79 13.19 11.02
N TYR A 343 -6.19 13.19 12.30
CA TYR A 343 -5.27 13.06 13.43
C TYR A 343 -4.50 11.74 13.38
N THR A 344 -5.22 10.64 13.22
CA THR A 344 -4.65 9.28 13.04
C THR A 344 -3.71 9.11 11.84
N LYS A 345 -3.67 10.04 10.88
CA LYS A 345 -2.74 10.04 9.73
C LYS A 345 -1.52 10.94 9.95
N ASN A 346 -1.47 11.65 11.07
CA ASN A 346 -0.38 12.52 11.47
C ASN A 346 0.57 11.74 12.40
N ALA A 347 1.87 11.88 12.21
CA ALA A 347 2.87 11.27 13.08
C ALA A 347 2.72 11.72 14.55
N LYS A 348 2.20 12.94 14.80
CA LYS A 348 1.93 13.44 16.15
C LYS A 348 1.01 12.53 16.96
N CYS A 349 -0.03 11.96 16.35
CA CYS A 349 -0.95 11.03 17.03
C CYS A 349 -0.21 9.79 17.56
N TRP A 350 0.79 9.29 16.82
CA TRP A 350 1.64 8.21 17.29
C TRP A 350 2.57 8.62 18.42
N GLU A 351 3.15 9.82 18.35
CA GLU A 351 3.98 10.36 19.42
C GLU A 351 3.19 10.54 20.72
N ASP A 352 1.98 11.10 20.63
CA ASP A 352 1.09 11.31 21.76
C ASP A 352 0.61 9.96 22.35
N LEU A 353 0.32 8.96 21.50
CA LEU A 353 -0.04 7.63 22.00
C LEU A 353 1.10 6.96 22.78
N LYS A 354 2.35 7.09 22.34
CA LYS A 354 3.50 6.52 23.07
C LYS A 354 3.64 7.08 24.48
N VAL A 355 3.29 8.35 24.68
CA VAL A 355 3.25 8.98 26.01
C VAL A 355 2.09 8.39 26.82
N TYR A 356 0.91 8.25 26.20
CA TYR A 356 -0.29 7.73 26.85
C TYR A 356 -0.13 6.27 27.34
N ILE A 357 0.57 5.41 26.58
CA ILE A 357 0.81 4.01 26.95
C ILE A 357 2.09 3.81 27.76
N ASP A 358 2.74 4.89 28.20
CA ASP A 358 3.94 4.75 29.03
C ASP A 358 3.62 4.01 30.34
N GLY A 359 4.53 3.13 30.76
CA GLY A 359 4.33 2.27 31.93
C GLY A 359 3.43 1.05 31.69
N HIS A 360 2.78 0.92 30.52
CA HIS A 360 2.12 -0.33 30.17
C HIS A 360 3.17 -1.43 29.99
N SER A 361 2.94 -2.61 30.57
CA SER A 361 3.90 -3.72 30.51
C SER A 361 3.32 -4.93 29.77
N ILE A 362 4.16 -5.57 28.96
CA ILE A 362 3.89 -6.87 28.36
C ILE A 362 4.70 -7.93 29.14
N PRO A 363 4.08 -9.02 29.62
CA PRO A 363 4.78 -10.12 30.29
C PRO A 363 5.93 -10.66 29.44
N LEU A 364 7.07 -10.94 30.08
CA LEU A 364 8.25 -11.50 29.41
C LEU A 364 7.99 -12.88 28.78
N SER A 365 6.99 -13.62 29.26
CA SER A 365 6.53 -14.90 28.72
C SER A 365 6.00 -14.81 27.28
N LEU A 366 5.57 -13.62 26.85
CA LEU A 366 5.07 -13.37 25.48
C LEU A 366 6.15 -12.91 24.52
N LEU A 367 7.36 -12.67 25.02
CA LEU A 367 8.49 -12.25 24.22
C LEU A 367 9.26 -13.50 23.80
N THR A 368 9.82 -13.45 22.59
CA THR A 368 10.85 -14.42 22.23
C THR A 368 11.96 -14.38 23.28
N ALA A 369 12.39 -15.56 23.76
CA ALA A 369 13.64 -15.65 24.50
C ALA A 369 14.72 -15.01 23.62
N GLU A 370 15.39 -13.96 24.12
CA GLU A 370 16.39 -13.28 23.31
C GLU A 370 17.46 -14.29 22.86
N GLY A 371 17.44 -14.59 21.57
CA GLY A 371 18.48 -15.27 20.81
C GLY A 371 18.51 -16.79 20.87
N GLU A 372 17.63 -17.43 20.10
CA GLU A 372 17.79 -18.81 19.62
C GLU A 372 17.92 -18.95 18.09
N ASP A 373 18.12 -17.89 17.28
CA ASP A 373 18.14 -18.12 15.81
C ASP A 373 18.94 -17.16 14.90
N GLU A 374 19.81 -16.28 15.41
CA GLU A 374 20.59 -15.38 14.51
C GLU A 374 22.11 -15.37 14.70
N THR A 375 22.67 -15.86 15.81
CA THR A 375 24.12 -15.78 16.03
C THR A 375 24.95 -16.79 15.22
N GLU A 376 24.37 -17.92 14.81
CA GLU A 376 25.08 -18.92 13.99
C GLU A 376 25.39 -18.41 12.58
N ASN A 377 24.52 -17.58 12.00
CA ASN A 377 24.64 -17.04 10.64
C ASN A 377 25.43 -15.72 10.54
N TYR A 378 25.99 -15.21 11.63
CA TYR A 378 26.79 -13.97 11.62
C TYR A 378 28.25 -14.22 11.25
N ASN A 379 28.79 -13.36 10.37
CA ASN A 379 30.22 -13.34 10.05
C ASN A 379 31.07 -12.88 11.26
N ALA A 380 32.39 -13.08 11.18
CA ALA A 380 33.32 -12.77 12.28
C ALA A 380 33.24 -11.31 12.76
N GLU A 381 33.03 -10.36 11.84
CA GLU A 381 32.91 -8.93 12.13
C GLU A 381 31.68 -8.61 12.98
N LYS A 382 30.52 -9.17 12.61
CA LYS A 382 29.27 -9.03 13.37
C LYS A 382 29.35 -9.65 14.76
N LYS A 383 30.05 -10.79 14.90
CA LYS A 383 30.33 -11.42 16.20
C LYS A 383 31.22 -10.53 17.08
N ASN A 384 32.21 -9.85 16.49
CA ASN A 384 33.07 -8.90 17.21
C ASN A 384 32.29 -7.69 17.74
N ILE A 385 31.40 -7.10 16.94
CA ILE A 385 30.54 -5.99 17.38
C ILE A 385 29.68 -6.41 18.59
N ILE A 386 29.13 -7.61 18.56
CA ILE A 386 28.36 -8.16 19.67
C ILE A 386 29.25 -8.37 20.91
N ALA A 387 30.47 -8.88 20.74
CA ALA A 387 31.41 -9.05 21.85
C ALA A 387 31.79 -7.71 22.50
N GLN A 388 32.06 -6.67 21.69
CA GLN A 388 32.36 -5.32 22.18
C GLN A 388 31.21 -4.71 22.98
N ALA A 389 29.98 -4.90 22.52
CA ALA A 389 28.81 -4.41 23.25
C ALA A 389 28.63 -5.13 24.60
N ASN A 390 28.90 -6.43 24.65
CA ASN A 390 28.83 -7.23 25.88
C ASN A 390 29.99 -7.00 26.85
N ALA A 391 31.11 -6.46 26.37
CA ALA A 391 32.24 -6.05 27.22
C ALA A 391 31.94 -4.79 28.06
N ILE A 392 30.81 -4.10 27.79
CA ILE A 392 30.38 -2.97 28.61
C ILE A 392 29.80 -3.51 29.92
N SER A 393 30.50 -3.26 31.03
CA SER A 393 30.15 -3.82 32.32
C SER A 393 28.84 -3.24 32.88
N ILE A 394 28.22 -3.97 33.81
CA ILE A 394 27.00 -3.52 34.48
C ILE A 394 27.25 -2.27 35.33
N GLU A 395 28.43 -2.16 35.94
CA GLU A 395 28.88 -1.00 36.71
C GLU A 395 28.91 0.24 35.82
N TRP A 396 29.41 0.10 34.59
CA TRP A 396 29.43 1.18 33.61
C TRP A 396 28.02 1.69 33.30
N TRP A 397 27.06 0.78 33.07
CA TRP A 397 25.67 1.16 32.80
C TRP A 397 24.99 1.83 34.00
N LYS A 398 25.25 1.34 35.23
CA LYS A 398 24.70 1.92 36.46
C LYS A 398 25.25 3.33 36.72
N ALA A 399 26.56 3.51 36.62
CA ALA A 399 27.22 4.80 36.79
C ALA A 399 26.75 5.82 35.72
N MET A 400 26.61 5.37 34.47
CA MET A 400 26.11 6.21 33.38
C MET A 400 24.65 6.63 33.60
N LEU A 401 23.80 5.73 34.10
CA LEU A 401 22.41 6.06 34.43
C LEU A 401 22.33 7.11 35.54
N GLU A 402 23.17 6.99 36.56
CA GLU A 402 23.26 7.95 37.67
C GLU A 402 23.74 9.32 37.19
N TRP A 403 24.83 9.35 36.41
CA TRP A 403 25.35 10.58 35.78
C TRP A 403 24.31 11.26 34.87
N SER A 404 23.49 10.49 34.16
CA SER A 404 22.45 11.04 33.28
C SER A 404 21.30 11.74 34.04
N LYS A 405 21.16 11.51 35.34
CA LYS A 405 20.13 12.15 36.18
C LYS A 405 20.52 13.56 36.61
N SER A 406 21.81 13.84 36.81
CA SER A 406 22.27 15.18 37.23
C SER A 406 22.27 16.19 36.08
N GLU A 407 22.52 15.73 34.84
CA GLU A 407 22.75 16.63 33.71
C GLU A 407 21.64 16.66 32.64
N ASN A 408 20.64 15.77 32.73
CA ASN A 408 19.53 15.63 31.76
C ASN A 408 19.96 15.51 30.27
N ILE A 409 21.12 14.91 30.02
CA ILE A 409 21.78 14.84 28.69
C ILE A 409 21.21 13.72 27.79
N LEU A 410 20.55 12.71 28.37
CA LEU A 410 20.00 11.57 27.62
C LEU A 410 18.52 11.75 27.32
N SER A 411 18.12 11.39 26.10
CA SER A 411 16.71 11.26 25.72
C SER A 411 16.01 10.14 26.52
N LEU A 412 14.68 10.19 26.59
CA LEU A 412 13.88 9.15 27.25
C LEU A 412 14.12 7.75 26.65
N ILE A 413 14.35 7.68 25.33
CA ILE A 413 14.64 6.42 24.62
C ILE A 413 15.99 5.85 25.08
N GLU A 414 17.01 6.70 25.23
CA GLU A 414 18.35 6.30 25.66
C GLU A 414 18.35 5.86 27.13
N LYS A 415 17.62 6.57 28.01
CA LYS A 415 17.44 6.18 29.42
C LYS A 415 16.78 4.80 29.55
N ARG A 416 15.75 4.52 28.74
CA ARG A 416 15.13 3.18 28.67
C ARG A 416 16.09 2.13 28.15
N GLN A 417 16.89 2.43 27.12
CA GLN A 417 17.90 1.51 26.60
C GLN A 417 18.94 1.12 27.67
N VAL A 418 19.43 2.10 28.45
CA VAL A 418 20.35 1.86 29.57
C VAL A 418 19.71 0.95 30.62
N THR A 419 18.49 1.28 31.01
CA THR A 419 17.75 0.51 32.04
C THR A 419 17.53 -0.94 31.59
N ASN A 420 17.24 -1.16 30.31
CA ASN A 420 17.08 -2.50 29.75
C ASN A 420 18.41 -3.27 29.73
N ASN A 421 19.53 -2.62 29.40
CA ASN A 421 20.85 -3.24 29.45
C ASN A 421 21.27 -3.61 30.87
N ILE A 422 20.99 -2.76 31.87
CA ILE A 422 21.23 -3.08 33.29
C ILE A 422 20.44 -4.34 33.68
N LYS A 423 19.12 -4.34 33.47
CA LYS A 423 18.27 -5.50 33.78
C LYS A 423 18.71 -6.77 33.05
N LYS A 424 19.22 -6.63 31.82
CA LYS A 424 19.72 -7.76 31.03
C LYS A 424 20.94 -8.39 31.70
N LEU A 425 21.92 -7.58 32.08
CA LEU A 425 23.14 -8.03 32.75
C LEU A 425 22.84 -8.57 34.16
N GLU A 426 21.93 -7.96 34.92
CA GLU A 426 21.50 -8.46 36.25
C GLU A 426 20.88 -9.86 36.18
N ASN A 427 20.20 -10.17 35.07
CA ASN A 427 19.60 -11.48 34.84
C ASN A 427 20.58 -12.48 34.18
N GLY A 428 21.89 -12.18 34.13
CA GLY A 428 22.90 -13.04 33.51
C GLY A 428 22.76 -13.19 31.99
N ARG A 429 22.08 -12.25 31.32
CA ARG A 429 21.84 -12.28 29.88
C ARG A 429 22.80 -11.35 29.14
N SER A 430 23.07 -11.66 27.87
CA SER A 430 23.94 -10.89 26.98
C SER A 430 23.19 -10.30 25.79
N ILE A 431 23.72 -9.24 25.20
CA ILE A 431 23.28 -8.67 23.92
C ILE A 431 23.60 -9.68 22.81
N LYS A 432 22.60 -10.07 22.01
CA LYS A 432 22.77 -11.10 20.96
C LYS A 432 22.53 -10.62 19.53
N THR A 433 21.98 -9.42 19.32
CA THR A 433 21.68 -8.88 17.98
C THR A 433 22.60 -7.72 17.62
N ILE A 434 22.96 -7.61 16.33
CA ILE A 434 23.85 -6.55 15.84
C ILE A 434 23.24 -5.16 16.07
N SER A 435 21.96 -4.96 15.77
CA SER A 435 21.34 -3.64 15.96
C SER A 435 21.36 -3.19 17.43
N SER A 436 21.15 -4.11 18.37
CA SER A 436 21.26 -3.80 19.80
C SER A 436 22.71 -3.52 20.21
N ALA A 437 23.67 -4.27 19.66
CA ALA A 437 25.09 -4.09 19.92
C ALA A 437 25.60 -2.73 19.38
N GLU A 438 25.24 -2.36 18.16
CA GLU A 438 25.55 -1.07 17.55
C GLU A 438 24.96 0.08 18.36
N LYS A 439 23.70 -0.03 18.79
CA LYS A 439 23.06 0.97 19.64
C LYS A 439 23.75 1.10 20.99
N ALA A 440 24.19 0.00 21.60
CA ALA A 440 24.91 0.01 22.87
C ALA A 440 26.27 0.70 22.74
N ILE A 441 27.04 0.36 21.69
CA ILE A 441 28.35 0.95 21.40
C ILE A 441 28.21 2.43 21.04
N ALA A 442 27.24 2.80 20.20
CA ALA A 442 27.00 4.17 19.80
C ALA A 442 26.63 5.04 21.02
N LEU A 443 25.80 4.51 21.92
CA LEU A 443 25.43 5.19 23.15
C LEU A 443 26.63 5.37 24.08
N LYS A 444 27.48 4.35 24.23
CA LYS A 444 28.74 4.44 24.99
C LYS A 444 29.66 5.54 24.45
N LYS A 445 29.94 5.53 23.14
CA LYS A 445 30.76 6.56 22.49
C LYS A 445 30.17 7.96 22.68
N LYS A 446 28.86 8.09 22.53
CA LYS A 446 28.15 9.37 22.70
C LYS A 446 28.36 9.93 24.10
N VAL A 447 28.18 9.14 25.16
CA VAL A 447 28.32 9.68 26.53
C VAL A 447 29.77 9.95 26.92
N GLU A 448 30.72 9.16 26.43
CA GLU A 448 32.16 9.42 26.63
C GLU A 448 32.57 10.75 25.98
N LEU A 449 32.03 11.06 24.79
CA LEU A 449 32.22 12.37 24.14
C LEU A 449 31.56 13.52 24.91
N LEU A 450 30.50 13.24 25.66
CA LEU A 450 29.80 14.21 26.50
C LEU A 450 30.44 14.35 27.89
N GLY A 451 31.60 13.74 28.11
CA GLY A 451 32.40 13.91 29.32
C GLY A 451 32.19 12.84 30.40
N PHE A 452 31.36 11.83 30.16
CA PHE A 452 31.21 10.72 31.10
C PHE A 452 32.50 9.89 31.16
N ARG A 453 32.98 9.64 32.39
CA ARG A 453 34.08 8.72 32.69
C ARG A 453 33.69 7.87 33.88
N LEU A 454 34.01 6.58 33.81
CA LEU A 454 33.75 5.62 34.89
C LEU A 454 34.81 5.74 35.98
#